data_AF-W6SDM9-F1
#
_entry.id   AF-W6SDM9-F1
#
_cell.length_a   1.000
_cell.length_b   1.000
_cell.length_c   1.000
_cell.angle_alpha   90.00
_cell.angle_beta   90.00
_cell.angle_gamma   90.00
#
_symmetry.space_group_name_H-M   'P 1'
#
loop_
_entity.id
_entity.type
_entity.pdbx_description
1 polymer ?
#
loop_
_entity_poly.entity_id
_entity_poly.type
_entity_poly.pdbx_seq_one_letter_code
_entity_poly.pdbx_strand_id
1 'polypeptide(L)'
;MNHILVLPEEFETKLNEAHADSDIHEKWLQIGVDTVQDMINRVISEMNERFPKLSIINYRVDNKDNIKETIGNRGSSSIYAGYLETENGNVDGLFFYIPPSLNSGNDFLTRQVMPTLLGIYEGISQDMIDLHFNNRPVYILNINETNRSEQRAVKVSFICAELLGFKYLDIFGREFHDILTSLSTEDDEFQISSLADFNRLFAVNGDNELFIVNDEEKVLQLLSDKVTASKNPSAEMYRYCLKVLPAIYMAIDEGYRINIDDFDSVGLSMFDVIRTYISKI
;
A
#
# COMPACT_ATOMS: atom_id res chain seq x y z
N MET A 1 23.23 9.41 -1.83
CA MET A 1 22.60 10.49 -1.04
C MET A 1 22.14 9.85 0.23
N ASN A 2 22.50 10.40 1.39
CA ASN A 2 22.13 9.81 2.67
C ASN A 2 20.72 10.25 3.06
N HIS A 3 20.03 9.39 3.79
CA HIS A 3 18.70 9.68 4.30
C HIS A 3 18.63 9.56 5.82
N ILE A 4 17.68 10.31 6.40
CA ILE A 4 17.21 10.13 7.76
C ILE A 4 15.81 9.49 7.67
N LEU A 5 15.60 8.41 8.40
CA LEU A 5 14.28 7.79 8.52
C LEU A 5 13.48 8.50 9.63
N VAL A 6 12.37 9.13 9.26
CA VAL A 6 11.46 9.78 10.21
C VAL A 6 10.33 8.81 10.54
N LEU A 7 10.31 8.34 11.78
CA LEU A 7 9.33 7.39 12.29
C LEU A 7 8.23 8.12 13.08
N PRO A 8 6.96 7.70 12.99
CA PRO A 8 5.92 8.22 13.86
C PRO A 8 6.11 7.72 15.30
N GLU A 9 5.75 8.53 16.29
CA GLU A 9 5.72 8.12 17.73
C GLU A 9 4.95 6.80 17.97
N GLU A 10 3.92 6.55 17.17
CA GLU A 10 3.12 5.31 17.21
C GLU A 10 3.99 4.07 16.88
N PHE A 11 5.05 4.21 16.08
CA PHE A 11 5.95 3.12 15.75
C PHE A 11 6.67 2.61 16.99
N GLU A 12 7.31 3.50 17.74
CA GLU A 12 7.98 3.14 19.00
C GLU A 12 6.97 2.65 20.04
N THR A 13 5.79 3.26 20.12
CA THR A 13 4.73 2.80 21.03
C THR A 13 4.37 1.35 20.76
N LYS A 14 4.13 1.00 19.49
CA LYS A 14 3.79 -0.37 19.09
C LYS A 14 4.94 -1.35 19.29
N LEU A 15 6.19 -0.94 19.10
CA LEU A 15 7.35 -1.77 19.39
C LEU A 15 7.49 -2.04 20.90
N ASN A 16 7.28 -1.03 21.75
CA ASN A 16 7.33 -1.21 23.20
C ASN A 16 6.21 -2.15 23.69
N GLU A 17 4.99 -1.99 23.17
CA GLU A 17 3.87 -2.91 23.47
C GLU A 17 4.20 -4.35 23.05
N ALA A 18 4.75 -4.53 21.85
CA ALA A 18 5.14 -5.84 21.32
C ALA A 18 6.28 -6.50 22.11
N HIS A 19 7.29 -5.71 22.52
CA HIS A 19 8.39 -6.19 23.35
C HIS A 19 7.92 -6.60 24.75
N ALA A 20 6.88 -5.96 25.29
CA ALA A 20 6.31 -6.33 26.59
C ALA A 20 5.48 -7.63 26.55
N ASP A 21 5.07 -8.07 25.36
CA ASP A 21 4.38 -9.34 25.13
C ASP A 21 5.40 -10.47 24.95
N SER A 22 5.40 -11.45 25.85
CA SER A 22 6.39 -12.53 25.86
C SER A 22 6.35 -13.39 24.60
N ASP A 23 5.15 -13.64 24.06
CA ASP A 23 4.98 -14.54 22.91
C ASP A 23 5.44 -13.85 21.61
N ILE A 24 5.33 -12.52 21.55
CA ILE A 24 5.82 -11.72 20.43
C ILE A 24 7.33 -11.51 20.55
N HIS A 25 7.83 -11.21 21.75
CA HIS A 25 9.26 -11.03 22.01
C HIS A 25 10.06 -12.31 21.70
N GLU A 26 9.53 -13.49 22.01
CA GLU A 26 10.17 -14.76 21.65
C GLU A 26 10.38 -14.88 20.13
N LYS A 27 9.44 -14.39 19.31
CA LYS A 27 9.59 -14.37 17.85
C LYS A 27 10.63 -13.35 17.38
N TRP A 28 10.82 -12.25 18.09
CA TRP A 28 11.89 -11.29 17.79
C TRP A 28 13.26 -11.89 18.08
N LEU A 29 13.40 -12.63 19.18
CA LEU A 29 14.64 -13.31 19.52
C LEU A 29 15.05 -14.33 18.45
N GLN A 30 14.09 -14.98 17.79
CA GLN A 30 14.36 -15.91 16.68
C GLN A 30 15.02 -15.24 15.46
N ILE A 31 14.81 -13.93 15.27
CA ILE A 31 15.46 -13.13 14.21
C ILE A 31 16.66 -12.33 14.75
N GLY A 32 17.09 -12.58 15.99
CA GLY A 32 18.24 -11.92 16.62
C GLY A 32 17.95 -10.51 17.13
N VAL A 33 16.70 -10.18 17.44
CA VAL A 33 16.26 -8.88 17.96
C VAL A 33 15.82 -9.04 19.41
N ASP A 34 16.50 -8.36 20.34
CA ASP A 34 16.17 -8.40 21.78
C ASP A 34 15.48 -7.12 22.24
N THR A 35 15.92 -5.96 21.76
CA THR A 35 15.36 -4.67 22.20
C THR A 35 14.58 -3.94 21.09
N VAL A 36 13.78 -2.95 21.47
CA VAL A 36 13.14 -2.01 20.53
C VAL A 36 14.19 -1.31 19.65
N GLN A 37 15.35 -0.95 20.21
CA GLN A 37 16.45 -0.36 19.44
C GLN A 37 17.02 -1.34 18.41
N ASP A 38 17.16 -2.62 18.79
CA ASP A 38 17.62 -3.66 17.86
C ASP A 38 16.63 -3.84 16.71
N MET A 39 15.33 -3.76 16.97
CA MET A 39 14.31 -3.81 15.92
C MET A 39 14.48 -2.62 14.96
N ILE A 40 14.59 -1.39 15.46
CA ILE A 40 14.81 -0.20 14.62
C ILE A 40 16.10 -0.33 13.79
N ASN A 41 17.19 -0.79 14.41
CA ASN A 41 18.45 -1.03 13.71
C ASN A 41 18.31 -2.11 12.63
N ARG A 42 17.55 -3.17 12.91
CA ARG A 42 17.25 -4.23 11.94
C ARG A 42 16.45 -3.69 10.76
N VAL A 43 15.43 -2.87 11.01
CA VAL A 43 14.66 -2.18 9.96
C VAL A 43 15.59 -1.39 9.05
N ILE A 44 16.44 -0.54 9.61
CA ILE A 44 17.37 0.31 8.85
C ILE A 44 18.35 -0.54 8.03
N SER A 45 18.91 -1.58 8.64
CA SER A 45 19.86 -2.49 7.99
C SER A 45 19.22 -3.20 6.79
N GLU A 46 18.05 -3.82 6.99
CA GLU A 46 17.34 -4.57 5.95
C GLU A 46 16.86 -3.64 4.82
N MET A 47 16.40 -2.44 5.15
CA MET A 47 16.04 -1.43 4.14
C MET A 47 17.23 -1.00 3.30
N ASN A 48 18.39 -0.76 3.93
CA ASN A 48 19.62 -0.40 3.21
C ASN A 48 20.17 -1.57 2.38
N GLU A 49 20.06 -2.81 2.87
CA GLU A 49 20.48 -3.99 2.13
C GLU A 49 19.59 -4.20 0.89
N ARG A 50 18.27 -4.16 1.07
CA ARG A 50 17.31 -4.37 -0.01
C ARG A 50 17.24 -3.20 -0.99
N PHE A 51 17.42 -1.98 -0.51
CA PHE A 51 17.36 -0.74 -1.29
C PHE A 51 18.61 0.14 -1.05
N PRO A 52 19.79 -0.22 -1.60
CA PRO A 52 21.07 0.44 -1.28
C PRO A 52 21.11 1.96 -1.52
N LYS A 53 20.28 2.45 -2.45
CA LYS A 53 20.16 3.89 -2.72
C LYS A 53 19.58 4.69 -1.55
N LEU A 54 18.89 4.04 -0.61
CA LEU A 54 18.37 4.68 0.59
C LEU A 54 19.49 5.17 1.49
N SER A 55 20.56 4.40 1.72
CA SER A 55 21.70 4.87 2.53
C SER A 55 21.26 5.60 3.81
N ILE A 56 20.34 4.98 4.56
CA ILE A 56 19.79 5.52 5.81
C ILE A 56 20.90 5.49 6.85
N ILE A 57 21.32 6.66 7.32
CA ILE A 57 22.43 6.80 8.27
C ILE A 57 21.95 7.09 9.69
N ASN A 58 20.71 7.52 9.85
CA ASN A 58 20.11 7.86 11.13
C ASN A 58 18.58 7.75 11.07
N TYR A 59 17.93 7.82 12.23
CA TYR A 59 16.49 7.99 12.34
C TYR A 59 16.14 9.05 13.37
N ARG A 60 14.93 9.58 13.28
CA ARG A 60 14.32 10.39 14.34
C ARG A 60 12.85 10.04 14.45
N VAL A 61 12.28 10.30 15.62
CA VAL A 61 10.86 10.14 15.89
C VAL A 61 10.20 11.50 15.79
N ASP A 62 8.99 11.54 15.23
CA ASP A 62 8.21 12.76 15.12
C ASP A 62 6.73 12.49 15.38
N ASN A 63 6.02 13.54 15.77
CA ASN A 63 4.60 13.46 16.03
C ASN A 63 3.83 13.28 14.71
N LYS A 64 2.76 12.48 14.76
CA LYS A 64 1.89 12.19 13.61
C LYS A 64 1.37 13.45 12.89
N ASP A 65 1.14 14.55 13.60
CA ASP A 65 0.59 15.78 13.04
C ASP A 65 1.68 16.54 12.26
N ASN A 66 2.91 16.60 12.77
CA ASN A 66 4.07 17.15 12.06
C ASN A 66 4.39 16.33 10.80
N ILE A 67 4.35 15.00 10.92
CA ILE A 67 4.55 14.09 9.78
C ILE A 67 3.49 14.35 8.71
N LYS A 68 2.21 14.41 9.12
CA LYS A 68 1.09 14.67 8.23
C LYS A 68 1.27 15.97 7.45
N GLU A 69 1.64 17.05 8.13
CA GLU A 69 1.91 18.35 7.49
C GLU A 69 3.09 18.24 6.50
N THR A 70 4.19 17.64 6.93
CA THR A 70 5.43 17.52 6.14
C THR A 70 5.23 16.74 4.84
N ILE A 71 4.48 15.64 4.87
CA ILE A 71 4.21 14.82 3.68
C ILE A 71 3.07 15.39 2.80
N GLY A 72 2.40 16.46 3.26
CA GLY A 72 1.29 17.10 2.56
C GLY A 72 -0.02 16.31 2.62
N ASN A 73 -0.23 15.51 3.66
CA ASN A 73 -1.43 14.69 3.81
C ASN A 73 -2.61 15.54 4.34
N ARG A 74 -3.65 15.73 3.52
CA ARG A 74 -4.90 16.44 3.92
C ARG A 74 -5.97 15.53 4.53
N GLY A 75 -5.77 14.21 4.50
CA GLY A 75 -6.67 13.23 5.07
C GLY A 75 -6.74 13.27 6.60
N SER A 76 -7.62 12.46 7.19
CA SER A 76 -7.85 12.44 8.64
C SER A 76 -6.87 11.57 9.44
N SER A 77 -6.07 10.72 8.78
CA SER A 77 -5.15 9.79 9.44
C SER A 77 -3.75 9.77 8.82
N SER A 78 -2.72 9.79 9.67
CA SER A 78 -1.31 9.54 9.30
C SER A 78 -0.57 8.67 10.34
N ILE A 79 -1.30 7.96 11.21
CA ILE A 79 -0.74 7.30 12.40
C ILE A 79 0.30 6.21 12.09
N TYR A 80 0.28 5.63 10.89
CA TYR A 80 1.17 4.56 10.46
C TYR A 80 2.15 4.97 9.35
N ALA A 81 2.31 6.28 9.15
CA ALA A 81 3.19 6.81 8.13
C ALA A 81 4.38 7.52 8.76
N GLY A 82 5.55 7.28 8.17
CA GLY A 82 6.78 8.04 8.31
C GLY A 82 7.28 8.45 6.94
N TYR A 83 8.51 8.93 6.87
CA TYR A 83 9.13 9.29 5.59
C TYR A 83 10.65 9.22 5.63
N LEU A 84 11.26 9.22 4.44
CA LEU A 84 12.68 9.37 4.25
C LEU A 84 12.96 10.81 3.86
N GLU A 85 13.79 11.49 4.63
CA GLU A 85 14.24 12.85 4.31
C GLU A 85 15.72 12.87 3.93
N THR A 86 16.03 13.67 2.93
CA THR A 86 17.41 13.98 2.54
C THR A 86 18.06 14.90 3.59
N GLU A 87 19.39 15.05 3.53
CA GLU A 87 20.14 16.00 4.38
C GLU A 87 19.63 17.46 4.26
N ASN A 88 18.95 17.81 3.17
CA ASN A 88 18.36 19.13 2.93
C ASN A 88 16.92 19.28 3.47
N GLY A 89 16.36 18.24 4.10
CA GLY A 89 14.99 18.23 4.63
C GLY A 89 13.90 17.96 3.59
N ASN A 90 14.27 17.60 2.35
CA ASN A 90 13.28 17.21 1.33
C ASN A 90 12.81 15.77 1.58
N VAL A 91 11.50 15.54 1.48
CA VAL A 91 10.89 14.22 1.54
C VAL A 91 11.11 13.48 0.22
N ASP A 92 11.96 12.45 0.24
CA ASP A 92 12.35 11.65 -0.94
C ASP A 92 11.59 10.31 -1.03
N GLY A 93 10.98 9.87 0.06
CA GLY A 93 10.20 8.62 0.09
C GLY A 93 9.21 8.58 1.24
N LEU A 94 8.14 7.82 1.04
CA LEU A 94 7.14 7.54 2.08
C LEU A 94 7.46 6.21 2.75
N PHE A 95 7.38 6.18 4.06
CA PHE A 95 7.57 4.97 4.86
C PHE A 95 6.25 4.59 5.52
N PHE A 96 5.87 3.32 5.38
CA PHE A 96 4.71 2.73 6.03
C PHE A 96 5.13 1.46 6.73
N TYR A 97 4.39 1.08 7.76
CA TYR A 97 4.63 -0.17 8.45
C TYR A 97 3.33 -0.92 8.75
N ILE A 98 3.45 -2.25 8.78
CA ILE A 98 2.43 -3.14 9.29
C ILE A 98 2.80 -3.42 10.75
N PRO A 99 2.04 -2.91 11.73
CA PRO A 99 2.44 -2.97 13.13
C PRO A 99 2.48 -4.41 13.67
N PRO A 100 3.25 -4.65 14.75
CA PRO A 100 3.13 -5.88 15.54
C PRO A 100 1.70 -6.12 16.01
N SER A 101 1.36 -7.38 16.28
CA SER A 101 0.06 -7.79 16.86
C SER A 101 -1.18 -7.46 16.02
N LEU A 102 -1.02 -7.03 14.75
CA LEU A 102 -2.13 -6.76 13.85
C LEU A 102 -2.88 -8.06 13.49
N ASN A 103 -4.13 -8.14 13.97
CA ASN A 103 -4.93 -9.36 13.87
C ASN A 103 -5.89 -9.44 12.67
N SER A 104 -5.95 -8.41 11.82
CA SER A 104 -6.91 -8.31 10.71
C SER A 104 -6.22 -8.36 9.35
N GLY A 105 -6.52 -9.40 8.55
CA GLY A 105 -5.98 -9.53 7.18
C GLY A 105 -6.50 -8.46 6.22
N ASN A 106 -7.74 -7.99 6.43
CA ASN A 106 -8.33 -6.90 5.62
C ASN A 106 -7.66 -5.53 5.86
N ASP A 107 -6.95 -5.40 6.98
CA ASP A 107 -6.34 -4.15 7.43
C ASP A 107 -4.82 -4.15 7.28
N PHE A 108 -4.25 -5.24 6.75
CA PHE A 108 -2.82 -5.52 6.72
C PHE A 108 -2.04 -4.48 5.91
N LEU A 109 -2.48 -4.22 4.68
CA LEU A 109 -1.94 -3.13 3.84
C LEU A 109 -2.91 -1.97 3.73
N THR A 110 -4.16 -2.30 3.47
CA THR A 110 -5.17 -1.33 3.04
C THR A 110 -5.33 -0.18 4.02
N ARG A 111 -5.48 -0.45 5.32
CA ARG A 111 -5.72 0.61 6.32
C ARG A 111 -4.45 1.32 6.76
N GLN A 112 -3.28 0.71 6.55
CA GLN A 112 -2.01 1.30 6.95
C GLN A 112 -1.50 2.30 5.91
N VAL A 113 -1.75 2.01 4.63
CA VAL A 113 -1.14 2.72 3.50
C VAL A 113 -2.14 3.64 2.79
N MET A 114 -3.27 3.11 2.34
CA MET A 114 -4.17 3.81 1.41
C MET A 114 -4.79 5.10 1.97
N PRO A 115 -5.22 5.19 3.25
CA PRO A 115 -5.77 6.44 3.78
C PRO A 115 -4.79 7.61 3.65
N THR A 116 -3.52 7.37 3.96
CA THR A 116 -2.46 8.38 3.86
C THR A 116 -2.18 8.73 2.41
N LEU A 117 -2.09 7.74 1.50
CA LEU A 117 -1.85 8.02 0.08
C LEU A 117 -2.98 8.83 -0.55
N LEU A 118 -4.24 8.50 -0.25
CA LEU A 118 -5.40 9.28 -0.71
C LEU A 118 -5.33 10.72 -0.17
N GLY A 119 -5.00 10.89 1.10
CA GLY A 119 -4.89 12.22 1.71
C GLY A 119 -3.69 13.03 1.21
N ILE A 120 -2.57 12.39 0.87
CA ILE A 120 -1.45 13.04 0.17
C ILE A 120 -1.90 13.49 -1.21
N TYR A 121 -2.54 12.59 -1.99
CA TYR A 121 -3.06 12.94 -3.31
C TYR A 121 -4.00 14.13 -3.25
N GLU A 122 -4.95 14.14 -2.31
CA GLU A 122 -5.83 15.30 -2.10
C GLU A 122 -5.04 16.60 -1.87
N GLY A 123 -3.93 16.52 -1.14
CA GLY A 123 -3.04 17.64 -0.86
C GLY A 123 -2.25 18.16 -2.06
N ILE A 124 -1.82 17.28 -2.95
CA ILE A 124 -0.90 17.60 -4.06
C ILE A 124 -1.56 17.54 -5.44
N SER A 125 -2.83 17.11 -5.51
CA SER A 125 -3.50 16.79 -6.78
C SER A 125 -3.43 17.94 -7.78
N GLN A 126 -3.69 19.18 -7.35
CA GLN A 126 -3.67 20.35 -8.25
C GLN A 126 -2.28 20.61 -8.87
N ASP A 127 -1.21 20.16 -8.22
CA ASP A 127 0.17 20.41 -8.63
C ASP A 127 0.79 19.22 -9.39
N MET A 128 0.13 18.06 -9.43
CA MET A 128 0.62 16.88 -10.15
C MET A 128 0.18 16.85 -11.61
N ILE A 129 1.15 16.61 -12.50
CA ILE A 129 0.99 16.45 -13.96
C ILE A 129 1.32 14.99 -14.36
N ASP A 130 1.02 14.02 -13.50
CA ASP A 130 1.50 12.64 -13.65
C ASP A 130 0.39 11.61 -13.91
N LEU A 131 0.77 10.55 -14.62
CA LEU A 131 0.04 9.28 -14.79
C LEU A 131 0.02 8.43 -13.51
N HIS A 132 0.66 8.86 -12.43
CA HIS A 132 0.78 8.09 -11.18
C HIS A 132 0.00 8.76 -10.05
N PHE A 133 -0.63 7.94 -9.20
CA PHE A 133 -1.38 8.36 -8.03
C PHE A 133 -0.49 8.90 -6.89
N ASN A 134 0.82 8.75 -6.97
CA ASN A 134 1.77 9.30 -6.00
C ASN A 134 3.06 9.70 -6.71
N ASN A 135 3.69 10.78 -6.25
CA ASN A 135 4.94 11.30 -6.82
C ASN A 135 6.19 10.90 -6.03
N ARG A 136 6.06 10.05 -5.02
CA ARG A 136 7.16 9.61 -4.14
C ARG A 136 7.18 8.10 -4.03
N PRO A 137 8.36 7.44 -4.04
CA PRO A 137 8.48 6.03 -3.73
C PRO A 137 7.82 5.67 -2.39
N VAL A 138 7.13 4.54 -2.35
CA VAL A 138 6.42 4.03 -1.17
C VAL A 138 7.14 2.79 -0.67
N TYR A 139 7.61 2.82 0.56
CA TYR A 139 8.22 1.70 1.25
C TYR A 139 7.26 1.17 2.32
N ILE A 140 6.99 -0.13 2.31
CA ILE A 140 6.09 -0.79 3.23
C ILE A 140 6.87 -1.87 3.97
N LEU A 141 6.99 -1.70 5.27
CA LEU A 141 7.70 -2.61 6.13
C LEU A 141 6.75 -3.48 6.94
N ASN A 142 6.89 -4.80 6.85
CA ASN A 142 6.17 -5.70 7.73
C ASN A 142 7.01 -6.06 8.96
N ILE A 143 6.58 -5.55 10.11
CA ILE A 143 7.10 -5.92 11.44
C ILE A 143 6.06 -6.72 12.25
N ASN A 144 5.01 -7.19 11.58
CA ASN A 144 4.01 -8.05 12.17
C ASN A 144 4.53 -9.49 12.28
N GLU A 145 4.53 -10.03 13.48
CA GLU A 145 4.98 -11.39 13.77
C GLU A 145 4.03 -12.49 13.27
N THR A 146 2.77 -12.16 12.99
CA THR A 146 1.77 -13.13 12.54
C THR A 146 1.91 -13.38 11.05
N ASN A 147 2.22 -14.63 10.67
CA ASN A 147 2.21 -14.99 9.26
C ASN A 147 0.77 -14.99 8.72
N ARG A 148 0.52 -14.20 7.67
CA ARG A 148 -0.76 -14.16 6.95
C ARG A 148 -0.60 -14.49 5.46
N SER A 149 0.56 -15.00 5.08
CA SER A 149 0.89 -15.51 3.74
C SER A 149 0.11 -16.77 3.37
N GLU A 150 -1.02 -17.08 4.00
CA GLU A 150 -1.95 -18.12 3.54
C GLU A 150 -3.29 -17.50 3.12
N GLN A 151 -3.58 -16.27 3.55
CA GLN A 151 -4.86 -15.62 3.27
C GLN A 151 -4.85 -14.99 1.87
N ARG A 152 -5.71 -15.49 0.97
CA ARG A 152 -5.85 -14.97 -0.40
C ARG A 152 -6.00 -13.44 -0.45
N ALA A 153 -6.82 -12.86 0.43
CA ALA A 153 -7.04 -11.41 0.46
C ALA A 153 -5.75 -10.61 0.76
N VAL A 154 -4.88 -11.14 1.63
CA VAL A 154 -3.62 -10.49 2.00
C VAL A 154 -2.66 -10.51 0.82
N LYS A 155 -2.48 -11.66 0.16
CA LYS A 155 -1.50 -11.73 -0.93
C LYS A 155 -1.99 -11.06 -2.21
N VAL A 156 -3.30 -11.01 -2.48
CA VAL A 156 -3.86 -10.14 -3.53
C VAL A 156 -3.52 -8.67 -3.26
N SER A 157 -3.57 -8.24 -2.00
CA SER A 157 -3.21 -6.87 -1.63
C SER A 157 -1.72 -6.58 -1.87
N PHE A 158 -0.84 -7.55 -1.61
CA PHE A 158 0.60 -7.45 -1.89
C PHE A 158 0.89 -7.37 -3.39
N ILE A 159 0.26 -8.25 -4.19
CA ILE A 159 0.35 -8.20 -5.65
C ILE A 159 -0.06 -6.81 -6.18
N CYS A 160 -1.18 -6.27 -5.68
CA CYS A 160 -1.63 -4.94 -6.06
C CYS A 160 -0.61 -3.85 -5.67
N ALA A 161 -0.03 -3.93 -4.47
CA ALA A 161 1.00 -3.00 -4.02
C ALA A 161 2.26 -3.07 -4.90
N GLU A 162 2.70 -4.27 -5.29
CA GLU A 162 3.84 -4.45 -6.21
C GLU A 162 3.57 -3.86 -7.59
N LEU A 163 2.37 -4.05 -8.14
CA LEU A 163 1.95 -3.45 -9.42
C LEU A 163 1.87 -1.92 -9.36
N LEU A 164 1.64 -1.33 -8.19
CA LEU A 164 1.75 0.11 -7.95
C LEU A 164 3.21 0.58 -7.77
N GLY A 165 4.18 -0.33 -7.83
CA GLY A 165 5.59 -0.05 -7.62
C GLY A 165 5.99 0.13 -6.15
N PHE A 166 5.12 -0.25 -5.20
CA PHE A 166 5.44 -0.15 -3.78
C PHE A 166 6.53 -1.16 -3.41
N LYS A 167 7.45 -0.72 -2.56
CA LYS A 167 8.62 -1.47 -2.12
C LYS A 167 8.29 -2.17 -0.80
N TYR A 168 7.98 -3.45 -0.86
CA TYR A 168 7.69 -4.24 0.33
C TYR A 168 8.94 -4.91 0.90
N LEU A 169 9.00 -5.02 2.23
CA LEU A 169 10.04 -5.72 2.97
C LEU A 169 9.45 -6.38 4.23
N ASP A 170 9.71 -7.67 4.43
CA ASP A 170 9.30 -8.41 5.62
C ASP A 170 10.52 -8.67 6.51
N ILE A 171 10.51 -8.15 7.74
CA ILE A 171 11.65 -8.30 8.67
C ILE A 171 11.81 -9.75 9.14
N PHE A 172 10.77 -10.58 9.02
CA PHE A 172 10.83 -12.01 9.32
C PHE A 172 11.17 -12.87 8.10
N GLY A 173 11.44 -12.28 6.93
CA GLY A 173 11.90 -13.00 5.73
C GLY A 173 10.89 -13.99 5.15
N ARG A 174 9.58 -13.72 5.28
CA ARG A 174 8.52 -14.61 4.79
C ARG A 174 8.19 -14.33 3.33
N GLU A 175 7.97 -15.40 2.57
CA GLU A 175 7.49 -15.39 1.19
C GLU A 175 5.96 -15.24 1.12
N PHE A 176 5.44 -14.56 0.10
CA PHE A 176 3.99 -14.28 -0.05
C PHE A 176 3.43 -14.51 -1.47
N HIS A 177 4.23 -15.04 -2.41
CA HIS A 177 3.91 -15.08 -3.85
C HIS A 177 3.11 -16.31 -4.33
N ASP A 178 2.62 -17.19 -3.45
CA ASP A 178 1.99 -18.47 -3.78
C ASP A 178 0.52 -18.39 -4.27
N ILE A 179 -0.14 -17.21 -4.32
CA ILE A 179 -1.50 -17.11 -4.93
C ILE A 179 -1.45 -17.40 -6.42
N LEU A 180 -0.42 -16.90 -7.10
CA LEU A 180 -0.35 -16.93 -8.55
C LEU A 180 -0.38 -18.38 -9.04
N THR A 181 0.40 -19.26 -8.39
CA THR A 181 0.46 -20.69 -8.67
C THR A 181 -0.86 -21.43 -8.46
N SER A 182 -1.80 -20.90 -7.66
CA SER A 182 -3.12 -21.52 -7.42
C SER A 182 -4.18 -21.14 -8.46
N LEU A 183 -3.90 -20.17 -9.33
CA LEU A 183 -4.79 -19.72 -10.40
C LEU A 183 -4.45 -20.32 -11.77
N SER A 184 -3.28 -20.95 -11.91
CA SER A 184 -2.97 -21.79 -13.07
C SER A 184 -3.44 -23.23 -12.83
N THR A 185 -4.20 -23.78 -13.79
CA THR A 185 -4.56 -25.20 -13.84
C THR A 185 -3.46 -26.05 -14.50
N GLU A 186 -2.39 -25.42 -14.95
CA GLU A 186 -1.23 -26.03 -15.60
C GLU A 186 0.03 -25.56 -14.85
N ASP A 187 1.02 -26.43 -14.71
CA ASP A 187 2.27 -26.30 -13.92
C ASP A 187 3.19 -25.10 -14.28
N ASP A 188 2.69 -24.11 -15.03
CA ASP A 188 3.40 -22.88 -15.33
C ASP A 188 3.09 -21.79 -14.28
N GLU A 189 4.15 -21.09 -13.85
CA GLU A 189 4.06 -19.91 -12.98
C GLU A 189 3.13 -18.86 -13.63
N PHE A 190 1.90 -18.75 -13.15
CA PHE A 190 1.00 -17.67 -13.56
C PHE A 190 1.66 -16.33 -13.25
N GLN A 191 1.79 -15.47 -14.25
CA GLN A 191 2.30 -14.11 -14.09
C GLN A 191 1.24 -13.11 -14.56
N ILE A 192 1.05 -12.03 -13.80
CA ILE A 192 0.15 -10.95 -14.21
C ILE A 192 0.91 -10.08 -15.21
N SER A 193 0.65 -10.33 -16.49
CA SER A 193 1.33 -9.65 -17.60
C SER A 193 0.40 -8.70 -18.37
N SER A 194 -0.91 -8.83 -18.17
CA SER A 194 -1.94 -8.05 -18.86
C SER A 194 -3.12 -7.71 -17.95
N LEU A 195 -3.90 -6.69 -18.33
CA LEU A 195 -5.15 -6.30 -17.69
C LEU A 195 -6.14 -7.46 -17.65
N ALA A 196 -6.15 -8.31 -18.68
CA ALA A 196 -6.97 -9.52 -18.73
C ALA A 196 -6.54 -10.53 -17.64
N ASP A 197 -5.24 -10.74 -17.42
CA ASP A 197 -4.73 -11.60 -16.34
C ASP A 197 -5.07 -11.02 -14.97
N PHE A 198 -4.92 -9.70 -14.81
CA PHE A 198 -5.25 -9.00 -13.58
C PHE A 198 -6.75 -9.07 -13.26
N ASN A 199 -7.62 -8.94 -14.27
CA ASN A 199 -9.06 -9.07 -14.13
C ASN A 199 -9.47 -10.44 -13.54
N ARG A 200 -8.78 -11.52 -13.95
CA ARG A 200 -9.04 -12.88 -13.44
C ARG A 200 -8.77 -13.03 -11.93
N LEU A 201 -7.92 -12.19 -11.32
CA LEU A 201 -7.69 -12.23 -9.88
C LEU A 201 -8.95 -11.88 -9.07
N PHE A 202 -9.86 -11.09 -9.65
CA PHE A 202 -11.04 -10.58 -8.94
C PHE A 202 -12.34 -11.22 -9.42
N ALA A 203 -12.30 -11.97 -10.52
CA ALA A 203 -13.45 -12.69 -11.04
C ALA A 203 -13.97 -13.71 -10.02
N VAL A 204 -15.19 -13.52 -9.53
CA VAL A 204 -15.93 -14.50 -8.73
C VAL A 204 -17.08 -14.99 -9.61
N ASN A 205 -17.11 -16.30 -9.90
CA ASN A 205 -18.07 -16.88 -10.85
C ASN A 205 -18.03 -16.26 -12.26
N GLY A 206 -16.91 -15.67 -12.66
CA GLY A 206 -16.73 -15.03 -13.96
C GLY A 206 -16.87 -13.51 -13.96
N ASP A 207 -17.40 -12.92 -12.88
CA ASP A 207 -17.68 -11.49 -12.80
C ASP A 207 -16.72 -10.77 -11.85
N ASN A 208 -16.19 -9.63 -12.29
CA ASN A 208 -15.39 -8.73 -11.45
C ASN A 208 -16.28 -7.57 -10.96
N GLU A 209 -16.48 -7.49 -9.65
CA GLU A 209 -17.33 -6.46 -9.01
C GLU A 209 -16.65 -5.08 -8.92
N LEU A 210 -15.40 -4.94 -9.35
CA LEU A 210 -14.61 -3.71 -9.23
C LEU A 210 -14.54 -2.94 -10.55
N PHE A 211 -14.43 -3.65 -11.67
CA PHE A 211 -14.29 -3.08 -13.00
C PHE A 211 -14.66 -4.09 -14.10
N ILE A 212 -15.02 -3.57 -15.28
CA ILE A 212 -15.32 -4.35 -16.49
C ILE A 212 -14.29 -3.97 -17.56
N VAL A 213 -13.72 -4.99 -18.21
CA VAL A 213 -12.79 -4.82 -19.34
C VAL A 213 -13.54 -5.10 -20.63
N ASN A 214 -13.68 -4.10 -21.49
CA ASN A 214 -14.21 -4.23 -22.84
C ASN A 214 -13.07 -4.11 -23.85
N ASP A 215 -12.62 -5.25 -24.37
CA ASP A 215 -11.51 -5.34 -25.31
C ASP A 215 -11.84 -4.79 -26.71
N GLU A 216 -13.11 -4.88 -27.13
CA GLU A 216 -13.55 -4.42 -28.45
C GLU A 216 -13.54 -2.89 -28.53
N GLU A 217 -14.07 -2.22 -27.51
CA GLU A 217 -14.11 -0.76 -27.44
C GLU A 217 -12.87 -0.16 -26.76
N LYS A 218 -11.96 -1.00 -26.27
CA LYS A 218 -10.79 -0.62 -25.46
C LYS A 218 -11.18 0.28 -24.28
N VAL A 219 -12.10 -0.20 -23.45
CA VAL A 219 -12.59 0.51 -22.25
C VAL A 219 -12.37 -0.30 -20.99
N LEU A 220 -11.80 0.35 -19.97
CA LEU A 220 -11.89 -0.11 -18.58
C LEU A 220 -12.99 0.69 -17.89
N GLN A 221 -14.11 0.07 -17.57
CA GLN A 221 -15.19 0.69 -16.80
C GLN A 221 -15.03 0.40 -15.31
N LEU A 222 -14.94 1.44 -14.48
CA LEU A 222 -14.88 1.31 -13.04
C LEU A 222 -16.28 1.20 -12.44
N LEU A 223 -16.48 0.29 -11.48
CA LEU A 223 -17.76 0.07 -10.81
C LEU A 223 -17.76 0.60 -9.38
N SER A 224 -18.80 1.33 -8.99
CA SER A 224 -18.95 1.98 -7.67
C SER A 224 -19.71 1.13 -6.66
N ASP A 225 -20.53 0.17 -7.13
CA ASP A 225 -21.47 -0.63 -6.32
C ASP A 225 -20.84 -1.27 -5.10
N LYS A 226 -19.61 -1.79 -5.23
CA LYS A 226 -18.91 -2.43 -4.12
C LYS A 226 -18.72 -1.48 -2.93
N VAL A 227 -18.40 -0.23 -3.22
CA VAL A 227 -18.16 0.81 -2.21
C VAL A 227 -19.48 1.37 -1.70
N THR A 228 -20.44 1.66 -2.59
CA THR A 228 -21.71 2.30 -2.25
C THR A 228 -22.63 1.37 -1.45
N ALA A 229 -22.56 0.05 -1.68
CA ALA A 229 -23.32 -0.95 -0.92
C ALA A 229 -22.69 -1.29 0.46
N SER A 230 -21.48 -0.81 0.75
CA SER A 230 -20.78 -1.12 1.99
C SER A 230 -21.39 -0.38 3.19
N LYS A 231 -21.46 -1.07 4.34
CA LYS A 231 -21.81 -0.44 5.63
C LYS A 231 -20.70 0.50 6.14
N ASN A 232 -19.50 0.39 5.59
CA ASN A 232 -18.38 1.30 5.86
C ASN A 232 -17.71 1.67 4.52
N PRO A 233 -18.30 2.64 3.78
CA PRO A 233 -17.79 3.03 2.47
C PRO A 233 -16.35 3.53 2.51
N SER A 234 -15.91 4.16 3.61
CA SER A 234 -14.53 4.65 3.73
C SER A 234 -13.50 3.53 3.78
N ALA A 235 -13.73 2.53 4.62
CA ALA A 235 -12.86 1.37 4.67
C ALA A 235 -12.86 0.58 3.36
N GLU A 236 -14.02 0.51 2.68
CA GLU A 236 -14.13 -0.18 1.40
C GLU A 236 -13.43 0.59 0.28
N MET A 237 -13.50 1.92 0.27
CA MET A 237 -12.79 2.75 -0.69
C MET A 237 -11.27 2.52 -0.64
N TYR A 238 -10.71 2.35 0.56
CA TYR A 238 -9.29 2.03 0.69
C TYR A 238 -8.95 0.69 0.01
N ARG A 239 -9.80 -0.33 0.17
CA ARG A 239 -9.62 -1.65 -0.46
C ARG A 239 -9.79 -1.56 -1.97
N TYR A 240 -10.76 -0.77 -2.39
CA TYR A 240 -11.09 -0.52 -3.77
C TYR A 240 -9.92 0.15 -4.50
N CYS A 241 -9.39 1.26 -3.96
CA CYS A 241 -8.28 2.01 -4.56
C CYS A 241 -7.02 1.15 -4.71
N LEU A 242 -6.68 0.35 -3.70
CA LEU A 242 -5.51 -0.54 -3.78
C LEU A 242 -5.61 -1.50 -4.97
N LYS A 243 -6.82 -1.95 -5.34
CA LYS A 243 -7.05 -2.92 -6.42
C LYS A 243 -7.30 -2.28 -7.78
N VAL A 244 -7.92 -1.09 -7.80
CA VAL A 244 -8.32 -0.43 -9.05
C VAL A 244 -7.22 0.45 -9.64
N LEU A 245 -6.37 1.05 -8.81
CA LEU A 245 -5.23 1.82 -9.32
C LEU A 245 -4.28 0.99 -10.22
N PRO A 246 -3.90 -0.26 -9.87
CA PRO A 246 -3.15 -1.12 -10.79
C PRO A 246 -3.90 -1.38 -12.10
N ALA A 247 -5.21 -1.64 -12.05
CA ALA A 247 -6.01 -1.85 -13.26
C ALA A 247 -5.98 -0.61 -14.17
N ILE A 248 -6.07 0.59 -13.59
CA ILE A 248 -5.96 1.85 -14.34
C ILE A 248 -4.58 1.96 -15.00
N TYR A 249 -3.49 1.70 -14.27
CA TYR A 249 -2.13 1.79 -14.83
C TYR A 249 -1.95 0.83 -16.00
N MET A 250 -2.34 -0.44 -15.82
CA MET A 250 -2.26 -1.45 -16.88
C MET A 250 -3.15 -1.11 -18.08
N ALA A 251 -4.36 -0.59 -17.83
CA ALA A 251 -5.27 -0.15 -18.88
C ALA A 251 -4.67 0.97 -19.73
N ILE A 252 -4.05 1.98 -19.10
CA ILE A 252 -3.38 3.08 -19.81
C ILE A 252 -2.22 2.55 -20.65
N ASP A 253 -1.37 1.69 -20.08
CA ASP A 253 -0.23 1.09 -20.76
C ASP A 253 -0.67 0.25 -21.98
N GLU A 254 -1.83 -0.41 -21.89
CA GLU A 254 -2.41 -1.21 -22.97
C GLU A 254 -3.33 -0.41 -23.93
N GLY A 255 -3.46 0.91 -23.75
CA GLY A 255 -4.19 1.81 -24.63
C GLY A 255 -5.72 1.82 -24.45
N TYR A 256 -6.22 1.45 -23.27
CA TYR A 256 -7.63 1.54 -22.91
C TYR A 256 -7.98 2.95 -22.41
N ARG A 257 -9.20 3.41 -22.70
CA ARG A 257 -9.80 4.57 -22.03
C ARG A 257 -10.45 4.16 -20.71
N ILE A 258 -10.38 5.03 -19.71
CA ILE A 258 -11.00 4.80 -18.41
C ILE A 258 -12.40 5.41 -18.39
N ASN A 259 -13.43 4.60 -18.15
CA ASN A 259 -14.81 5.04 -17.95
C ASN A 259 -15.13 5.06 -16.44
N ILE A 260 -15.63 6.20 -15.97
CA ILE A 260 -16.03 6.41 -14.58
C ILE A 260 -17.48 6.92 -14.47
N ASP A 261 -18.33 6.70 -15.48
CA ASP A 261 -19.70 7.20 -15.54
C ASP A 261 -20.53 6.71 -14.34
N ASP A 262 -20.24 5.50 -13.85
CA ASP A 262 -20.89 4.93 -12.67
C ASP A 262 -20.62 5.75 -11.40
N PHE A 263 -19.57 6.59 -11.42
CA PHE A 263 -19.22 7.43 -10.29
C PHE A 263 -20.01 8.73 -10.34
N ASP A 264 -20.46 9.24 -11.48
CA ASP A 264 -20.99 10.61 -11.64
C ASP A 264 -22.14 10.96 -10.68
N SER A 265 -22.95 9.97 -10.31
CA SER A 265 -24.08 10.15 -9.39
C SER A 265 -23.73 9.98 -7.90
N VAL A 266 -22.49 9.57 -7.57
CA VAL A 266 -22.08 9.21 -6.21
C VAL A 266 -21.47 10.42 -5.48
N GLY A 267 -22.27 11.13 -4.68
CA GLY A 267 -21.86 12.33 -3.94
C GLY A 267 -20.92 12.11 -2.73
N LEU A 268 -20.06 11.08 -2.74
CA LEU A 268 -19.12 10.80 -1.66
C LEU A 268 -17.74 11.40 -1.99
N SER A 269 -17.18 12.18 -1.05
CA SER A 269 -15.91 12.91 -1.25
C SER A 269 -14.72 12.02 -1.62
N MET A 270 -14.75 10.74 -1.23
CA MET A 270 -13.67 9.80 -1.55
C MET A 270 -13.64 9.42 -3.03
N PHE A 271 -14.78 9.53 -3.73
CA PHE A 271 -14.83 9.37 -5.19
C PHE A 271 -14.30 10.61 -5.92
N ASP A 272 -14.35 11.81 -5.30
CA ASP A 272 -13.77 13.03 -5.90
C ASP A 272 -12.28 12.90 -6.13
N VAL A 273 -11.57 12.20 -5.23
CA VAL A 273 -10.14 11.91 -5.38
C VAL A 273 -9.87 11.10 -6.65
N ILE A 274 -10.65 10.04 -6.88
CA ILE A 274 -10.52 9.21 -8.09
C ILE A 274 -10.92 10.00 -9.34
N ARG A 275 -12.03 10.76 -9.31
CA ARG A 275 -12.43 11.61 -10.43
C ARG A 275 -11.34 12.61 -10.81
N THR A 276 -10.76 13.27 -9.81
CA THR A 276 -9.68 14.25 -9.97
C THR A 276 -8.41 13.61 -10.52
N TYR A 277 -8.17 12.34 -10.20
CA TYR A 277 -7.07 11.58 -10.75
C TYR A 277 -7.30 11.21 -12.21
N ILE A 278 -8.43 10.56 -12.50
CA ILE A 278 -8.78 10.13 -13.87
C ILE A 278 -8.92 11.31 -14.82
N SER A 279 -9.38 12.48 -14.38
CA SER A 279 -9.52 13.66 -15.25
C SER A 279 -8.19 14.22 -15.78
N LYS A 280 -7.05 13.74 -15.29
CA LYS A 280 -5.70 14.16 -15.71
C LYS A 280 -5.01 13.17 -16.64
N ILE A 281 -5.62 12.00 -16.84
CA ILE A 281 -5.14 10.92 -17.69
C ILE A 281 -5.86 11.02 -19.04
#